data_AF-A0A944D621-F1
#
_entry.id   AF-A0A944D621-F1
#
_cell.length_a   1.000
_cell.length_b   1.000
_cell.length_c   1.000
_cell.angle_alpha   90.00
_cell.angle_beta   90.00
_cell.angle_gamma   90.00
#
_symmetry.space_group_name_H-M   'P 1'
#
loop_
_entity.id
_entity.type
_entity.pdbx_description
1 polymer ?
#
loop_
_entity_poly.entity_id
_entity_poly.type
_entity_poly.pdbx_seq_one_letter_code
_entity_poly.pdbx_strand_id
1 'polypeptide(L)'
;ALDSNKTVFGPATDGGYYLIGQSAMNTALFKGIPWSTEKVLAKSTEQLDPGNYSLLTYKNDIDCLEDLAEHPIFTSFIPHS
;
A
#
# COMPACT_ATOMS: atom_id res chain seq x y z
N ALA A 1 -4.56 0.28 -16.68
CA ALA A 1 -4.72 0.96 -15.36
C ALA A 1 -3.87 2.22 -15.28
N LEU A 2 -2.58 2.18 -15.68
CA LEU A 2 -1.72 3.38 -15.76
C LEU A 2 -2.01 4.30 -16.96
N ASP A 3 -2.64 3.77 -18.02
CA ASP A 3 -2.92 4.56 -19.23
C ASP A 3 -4.03 5.61 -19.06
N SER A 4 -4.79 5.55 -17.96
CA SER A 4 -5.90 6.45 -17.65
C SER A 4 -5.78 7.19 -16.31
N ASN A 5 -4.82 6.81 -15.45
CA ASN A 5 -4.61 7.41 -14.13
C ASN A 5 -3.16 7.85 -13.97
N LYS A 6 -2.95 9.02 -13.36
CA LYS A 6 -1.58 9.54 -13.14
C LYS A 6 -0.84 8.80 -12.04
N THR A 7 -1.56 8.32 -11.04
CA THR A 7 -1.00 7.58 -9.90
C THR A 7 -1.84 6.34 -9.57
N VAL A 8 -1.19 5.24 -9.18
CA VAL A 8 -1.85 4.01 -8.72
C VAL A 8 -1.24 3.62 -7.38
N PHE A 9 -2.08 3.30 -6.40
CA PHE A 9 -1.63 2.77 -5.10
C PHE A 9 -2.06 1.32 -4.96
N GLY A 10 -1.18 0.48 -4.42
CA GLY A 10 -1.51 -0.82 -3.84
C GLY A 10 -1.69 -0.63 -2.34
N PRO A 11 -2.93 -0.44 -1.85
CA PRO A 11 -3.14 -0.09 -0.46
C PRO A 11 -2.92 -1.30 0.45
N ALA A 12 -2.32 -1.04 1.60
CA ALA A 12 -2.15 -2.02 2.66
C ALA A 12 -3.31 -1.92 3.67
N THR A 13 -3.59 -3.00 4.37
CA THR A 13 -4.65 -3.07 5.41
C THR A 13 -4.34 -2.22 6.65
N ASP A 14 -3.07 -1.94 6.90
CA ASP A 14 -2.57 -1.12 8.01
C ASP A 14 -2.76 0.40 7.81
N GLY A 15 -3.27 0.83 6.64
CA GLY A 15 -3.46 2.24 6.27
C GLY A 15 -2.32 2.85 5.45
N GLY A 16 -1.28 2.06 5.15
CA GLY A 16 -0.20 2.37 4.22
C GLY A 16 -0.47 1.92 2.79
N TYR A 17 0.62 1.73 2.05
CA TYR A 17 0.61 1.12 0.72
C TYR A 17 1.94 0.40 0.45
N TYR A 18 1.85 -0.81 -0.11
CA TYR A 18 3.01 -1.59 -0.54
C TYR A 18 3.51 -1.19 -1.93
N LEU A 19 2.69 -0.43 -2.67
CA LEU A 19 3.01 -0.01 -4.02
C LEU A 19 2.49 1.40 -4.31
N ILE A 20 3.34 2.20 -4.95
CA ILE A 20 2.94 3.42 -5.65
C ILE A 20 3.53 3.38 -7.07
N GLY A 21 2.68 3.56 -8.07
CA GLY A 21 3.06 3.69 -9.47
C GLY A 21 2.64 5.04 -10.01
N GLN A 22 3.53 5.75 -10.71
CA GLN A 22 3.23 7.04 -11.31
C GLN A 22 3.56 7.01 -12.80
N SER A 23 2.67 7.54 -13.65
CA SER A 23 2.93 7.67 -15.09
C SER A 23 3.92 8.79 -15.40
N ALA A 24 4.00 9.80 -14.53
CA ALA A 24 5.03 10.83 -14.51
C ALA A 24 5.48 11.09 -13.08
N MET A 25 6.79 11.25 -12.87
CA MET A 25 7.36 11.43 -11.53
C MET A 25 6.87 12.74 -10.88
N ASN A 26 6.07 12.63 -9.82
CA ASN A 26 5.73 13.73 -8.92
C ASN A 26 6.37 13.49 -7.54
N THR A 27 7.55 14.05 -7.31
CA THR A 27 8.29 13.90 -6.05
C THR A 27 7.65 14.62 -4.87
N ALA A 28 6.72 15.55 -5.12
CA ALA A 28 6.02 16.25 -4.05
C ALA A 28 5.16 15.30 -3.19
N LEU A 29 4.66 14.22 -3.78
CA LEU A 29 3.85 13.20 -3.08
C LEU A 29 4.55 12.53 -1.91
N PHE A 30 5.88 12.57 -1.86
CA PHE A 30 6.66 11.97 -0.78
C PHE A 30 6.97 12.97 0.35
N LYS A 31 6.59 14.24 0.21
CA LYS A 31 6.88 15.29 1.19
C LYS A 31 5.74 15.39 2.21
N GLY A 32 6.10 15.56 3.48
CA GLY A 32 5.13 15.74 4.56
C GLY A 32 4.26 14.51 4.87
N ILE A 33 4.65 13.33 4.35
CA ILE A 33 3.97 12.07 4.64
C ILE A 33 4.40 11.55 6.01
N PRO A 34 3.45 11.23 6.91
CA PRO A 34 3.76 10.62 8.20
C PRO A 34 4.06 9.13 8.02
N TRP A 35 5.25 8.80 7.52
CA TRP A 35 5.69 7.42 7.29
C TRP A 35 5.55 6.54 8.54
N SER A 36 5.32 5.23 8.32
CA SER A 36 5.11 4.24 9.40
C SER A 36 3.88 4.53 10.26
N THR A 37 2.81 5.08 9.66
CA THR A 37 1.51 5.27 10.31
C THR A 37 0.38 4.84 9.39
N GLU A 38 -0.78 4.53 9.97
CA GLU A 38 -2.02 4.23 9.25
C GLU A 38 -2.56 5.38 8.39
N LYS A 39 -1.94 6.57 8.48
CA LYS A 39 -2.38 7.78 7.77
C LYS A 39 -1.65 7.98 6.44
N VAL A 40 -0.69 7.11 6.11
CA VAL A 40 0.17 7.26 4.93
C VAL A 40 -0.64 7.33 3.63
N LEU A 41 -1.56 6.39 3.40
CA LEU A 41 -2.38 6.38 2.20
C LEU A 41 -3.27 7.62 2.12
N ALA A 42 -4.01 7.91 3.21
CA ALA A 42 -4.91 9.06 3.27
C ALA A 42 -4.17 10.37 2.96
N LYS A 43 -3.04 10.62 3.64
CA LYS A 43 -2.23 11.83 3.45
C LYS A 43 -1.57 11.91 2.07
N SER A 44 -1.29 10.78 1.43
CA SER A 44 -0.77 10.75 0.06
C SER A 44 -1.87 11.10 -0.95
N THR A 45 -3.08 10.57 -0.76
CA THR A 45 -4.22 10.85 -1.65
C THR A 45 -4.76 12.27 -1.51
N GLU A 46 -4.65 12.90 -0.33
CA GLU A 46 -5.00 14.31 -0.11
C GLU A 46 -4.17 15.29 -0.98
N GLN A 47 -2.98 14.87 -1.44
CA GLN A 47 -2.12 15.68 -2.31
C GLN A 47 -2.48 15.56 -3.80
N LEU A 48 -3.48 14.74 -4.13
CA LEU A 48 -3.92 14.47 -5.49
C LEU A 48 -5.37 14.90 -5.69
N ASP A 49 -5.69 15.39 -6.88
CA ASP A 49 -7.09 15.64 -7.22
C ASP A 49 -7.89 14.32 -7.26
N PRO A 50 -9.16 14.33 -6.83
CA PRO A 50 -10.06 13.20 -7.02
C PRO A 50 -10.07 12.74 -8.49
N GLY A 51 -9.89 11.45 -8.72
CA GLY A 51 -9.85 10.86 -10.06
C GLY A 51 -8.48 10.88 -10.75
N ASN A 52 -7.45 11.52 -10.16
CA ASN A 52 -6.07 11.40 -10.64
C ASN A 52 -5.30 10.21 -10.05
N TYR A 53 -5.98 9.41 -9.22
CA TYR A 53 -5.43 8.17 -8.68
C TYR A 53 -6.42 7.02 -8.75
N SER A 54 -5.89 5.80 -8.64
CA SER A 54 -6.68 4.58 -8.47
C SER A 54 -6.06 3.68 -7.41
N LEU A 55 -6.91 2.88 -6.77
CA LEU A 55 -6.52 1.89 -5.78
C LEU A 55 -6.62 0.50 -6.40
N LEU A 56 -5.56 -0.29 -6.26
CA LEU A 56 -5.63 -1.73 -6.48
C LEU A 56 -6.39 -2.39 -5.32
N THR A 57 -6.59 -3.71 -5.41
CA THR A 57 -7.11 -4.48 -4.29
C THR A 57 -6.20 -4.34 -3.08
N TYR A 58 -6.82 -4.08 -1.92
CA TYR A 58 -6.14 -4.11 -0.63
C TYR A 58 -5.48 -5.46 -0.42
N LYS A 59 -4.23 -5.45 0.02
CA LYS A 59 -3.52 -6.65 0.46
C LYS A 59 -3.05 -6.43 1.90
N ASN A 60 -2.99 -7.51 2.66
CA ASN A 60 -2.25 -7.51 3.90
C ASN A 60 -0.76 -7.65 3.53
N ASP A 61 0.08 -6.77 4.07
CA ASP A 61 1.53 -6.92 3.93
C ASP A 61 2.00 -8.08 4.82
N ILE A 62 3.00 -8.84 4.37
CA ILE A 62 3.55 -9.98 5.14
C ILE A 62 4.72 -9.44 5.98
N ASP A 63 4.41 -8.85 7.12
CA ASP A 63 5.40 -8.19 7.97
C ASP A 63 5.65 -8.94 9.29
N CYS A 64 4.67 -9.73 9.75
CA CYS A 64 4.70 -10.47 11.00
C CYS A 64 4.49 -11.99 10.79
N LEU A 65 4.85 -12.80 11.80
CA LEU A 65 4.69 -14.27 11.73
C LEU A 65 3.21 -14.65 11.61
N GLU A 66 2.34 -13.84 12.19
CA GLU A 66 0.89 -13.96 12.13
C GLU A 66 0.36 -13.82 10.69
N ASP A 67 0.99 -12.99 9.84
CA ASP A 67 0.59 -12.83 8.43
C ASP A 67 0.89 -14.09 7.60
N LEU A 68 1.93 -14.85 7.98
CA LEU A 68 2.25 -16.15 7.36
C LEU A 68 1.20 -17.21 7.67
N ALA A 69 0.53 -17.12 8.82
CA ALA A 69 -0.52 -18.05 9.21
C ALA A 69 -1.77 -17.94 8.31
N GLU A 70 -1.98 -16.80 7.65
CA GLU A 70 -3.07 -16.61 6.69
C GLU A 70 -2.84 -17.36 5.36
N HIS A 71 -1.62 -17.89 5.14
CA HIS A 71 -1.25 -18.52 3.89
C HIS A 71 -0.91 -20.02 4.11
N PRO A 72 -1.79 -20.95 3.67
CA PRO A 72 -1.74 -22.38 4.03
C PRO A 72 -0.40 -23.07 3.77
N ILE A 73 0.35 -22.61 2.76
CA ILE A 73 1.65 -23.17 2.38
C ILE A 73 2.72 -22.98 3.46
N PHE A 74 2.60 -21.94 4.30
CA PHE A 74 3.58 -21.65 5.34
C PHE A 74 3.27 -22.31 6.69
N THR A 75 2.08 -22.89 6.86
CA THR A 75 1.65 -23.51 8.12
C THR A 75 2.60 -24.60 8.63
N SER A 76 3.25 -25.36 7.73
CA SER A 76 4.23 -26.38 8.08
C SER A 76 5.57 -25.83 8.60
N PHE A 77 5.84 -24.54 8.39
CA PHE A 77 7.06 -23.86 8.82
C PHE A 77 6.86 -22.99 10.07
N ILE A 78 5.61 -22.85 10.55
CA ILE A 78 5.30 -22.11 11.78
C ILE A 78 5.54 -23.05 12.97
N PRO A 79 6.50 -22.73 13.86
CA PRO A 79 6.79 -23.56 15.02
C PRO A 79 5.57 -23.61 15.94
N HIS A 80 5.08 -24.81 16.21
CA HIS A 80 4.01 -25.02 17.19
C HIS A 80 4.65 -24.91 18.58
N SER A 81 4.27 -23.88 19.34
CA SER A 81 4.66 -23.73 20.74
C SER A 81 3.79 -24.60 21.63
#